data_AF-A0A4Y3VVC3-F1
#
_entry.id   AF-A0A4Y3VVC3-F1
#
_cell.length_a   1.000
_cell.length_b   1.000
_cell.length_c   1.000
_cell.angle_alpha   90.00
_cell.angle_beta   90.00
_cell.angle_gamma   90.00
#
_symmetry.space_group_name_H-M   'P 1'
#
loop_
_entity.id
_entity.type
_entity.pdbx_description
1 polymer ?
#
loop_
_entity_poly.entity_id
_entity_poly.type
_entity_poly.pdbx_seq_one_letter_code
_entity_poly.pdbx_strand_id
1 'polypeptide(L)'
;MKMPADLETDAARLREAMAEVLADDGALRDSAWRAAVEKVPRHPFVPGFYLPADQRDEHGLTVWEPVTAELDHGRWLAAAYSDTTLITQFDGEES
;
A
#
# COMPACT_ATOMS: atom_id res chain seq x y z
N MET A 1 -12.47 -0.13 20.30
CA MET A 1 -11.54 0.04 19.17
C MET A 1 -10.15 0.30 19.75
N LYS A 2 -9.23 -0.67 19.75
CA LYS A 2 -7.83 -0.34 20.07
C LYS A 2 -7.34 0.48 18.87
N MET A 3 -7.10 1.78 19.07
CA MET A 3 -6.21 2.49 18.13
C MET A 3 -4.95 1.61 18.06
N PRO A 4 -4.53 1.17 16.86
CA PRO A 4 -3.35 0.33 16.77
C PRO A 4 -2.15 1.10 17.34
N ALA A 5 -1.12 0.36 17.73
CA ALA A 5 0.17 0.95 18.04
C ALA A 5 0.50 2.02 16.98
N ASP A 6 0.93 3.19 17.46
CA ASP A 6 1.14 4.43 16.71
C ASP A 6 1.31 4.25 15.17
N LEU A 7 0.27 4.60 14.41
CA LEU A 7 0.21 4.55 12.95
C LEU A 7 1.48 5.11 12.31
N GLU A 8 2.00 6.22 12.82
CA GLU A 8 3.18 6.87 12.25
C GLU A 8 4.45 6.06 12.52
N THR A 9 4.53 5.42 13.68
CA THR A 9 5.64 4.52 14.01
C THR A 9 5.63 3.28 13.12
N ASP A 10 4.47 2.66 12.88
CA ASP A 10 4.37 1.49 12.00
C ASP A 10 4.57 1.88 10.52
N ALA A 11 4.03 3.02 10.10
CA ALA A 11 4.27 3.58 8.78
C ALA A 11 5.75 3.92 8.55
N ALA A 12 6.47 4.39 9.57
CA ALA A 12 7.91 4.66 9.47
C ALA A 12 8.71 3.36 9.24
N ARG A 13 8.41 2.30 9.99
CA ARG A 13 9.07 0.99 9.82
C ARG A 13 8.81 0.39 8.44
N LEU A 14 7.55 0.42 7.99
CA LEU A 14 7.18 -0.11 6.67
C LEU A 14 7.80 0.71 5.53
N ARG A 15 7.90 2.03 5.69
CA ARG A 15 8.54 2.92 4.71
C ARG A 15 10.04 2.71 4.62
N GLU A 16 10.71 2.48 5.74
CA GLU A 16 12.13 2.12 5.78
C GLU A 16 12.37 0.81 5.03
N ALA A 17 11.58 -0.23 5.34
CA ALA A 17 11.68 -1.53 4.66
C ALA A 17 11.41 -1.40 3.15
N MET A 18 10.42 -0.61 2.73
CA MET A 18 10.15 -0.34 1.31
C MET A 18 11.35 0.35 0.64
N ALA A 19 11.96 1.34 1.31
CA ALA A 19 13.13 2.05 0.77
C ALA A 19 14.35 1.13 0.62
N GLU A 20 14.54 0.18 1.53
CA GLU A 20 15.58 -0.85 1.43
C GLU A 20 15.36 -1.75 0.21
N VAL A 21 14.16 -2.32 0.07
CA VAL A 21 13.81 -3.19 -1.08
C VAL A 21 14.02 -2.45 -2.42
N LEU A 22 13.52 -1.22 -2.53
CA LEU A 22 13.67 -0.42 -3.77
C LEU A 22 15.14 -0.03 -4.05
N ALA A 23 15.96 0.10 -3.02
CA ALA A 23 17.39 0.36 -3.18
C ALA A 23 18.13 -0.90 -3.66
N ASP A 24 17.81 -2.05 -3.08
CA ASP A 24 18.39 -3.35 -3.45
C ASP A 24 18.02 -3.75 -4.89
N ASP A 25 16.81 -3.45 -5.33
CA ASP A 25 16.36 -3.64 -6.71
C ASP A 25 16.95 -2.61 -7.69
N GLY A 26 17.72 -1.65 -7.19
CA GLY A 26 18.39 -0.63 -7.99
C GLY A 26 17.46 0.43 -8.58
N ALA A 27 16.24 0.57 -8.02
CA ALA A 27 15.28 1.62 -8.38
C ALA A 27 15.67 2.98 -7.76
N LEU A 28 16.37 2.98 -6.62
CA LEU A 28 16.83 4.19 -5.92
C LEU A 28 18.33 4.47 -6.11
N ARG A 29 18.73 4.79 -7.35
CA ARG A 29 20.15 5.06 -7.68
C ARG A 29 20.66 6.42 -7.21
N ASP A 30 19.75 7.37 -6.97
CA ASP A 30 20.08 8.69 -6.43
C ASP A 30 19.71 8.74 -4.93
N SER A 31 20.66 9.16 -4.12
CA SER A 31 20.46 9.41 -2.69
C SER A 31 19.32 10.39 -2.39
N ALA A 32 19.05 11.35 -3.28
CA ALA A 32 17.94 12.29 -3.12
C ALA A 32 16.58 11.58 -3.26
N TRP A 33 16.46 10.62 -4.17
CA TRP A 33 15.25 9.81 -4.33
C TRP A 33 15.03 8.88 -3.14
N ARG A 34 16.10 8.27 -2.61
CA ARG A 34 16.02 7.47 -1.38
C ARG A 34 15.52 8.30 -0.20
N ALA A 35 16.11 9.48 0.02
CA ALA A 35 15.69 10.37 1.09
C ALA A 35 14.23 10.84 0.95
N ALA A 36 13.71 10.97 -0.28
CA ALA A 36 12.32 11.29 -0.52
C ALA A 36 11.40 10.12 -0.11
N VAL A 37 11.72 8.89 -0.54
CA VAL A 37 10.95 7.69 -0.17
C VAL A 37 10.92 7.48 1.34
N GLU A 38 12.04 7.68 2.05
CA GLU A 38 12.12 7.53 3.50
C GLU A 38 11.34 8.61 4.28
N LYS A 39 11.04 9.76 3.67
CA LYS A 39 10.39 10.90 4.34
C LYS A 39 8.92 11.06 4.04
N VAL A 40 8.47 10.70 2.83
CA VAL A 40 7.10 10.97 2.40
C VAL A 40 6.16 9.83 2.86
N PRO A 41 5.17 10.10 3.71
CA PRO A 41 4.19 9.08 4.08
C PRO A 41 3.29 8.78 2.88
N ARG A 42 3.23 7.52 2.46
CA ARG A 42 2.47 7.09 1.28
C ARG A 42 0.98 6.89 1.61
N HIS A 43 0.70 6.35 2.79
CA HIS A 43 -0.63 5.96 3.25
C HIS A 43 -1.70 7.08 3.23
N PRO A 44 -1.40 8.39 3.47
CA PRO A 44 -2.41 9.44 3.39
C PRO A 44 -2.91 9.70 1.96
N PHE A 45 -2.13 9.31 0.94
CA PHE A 45 -2.48 9.50 -0.47
C PHE A 45 -3.27 8.33 -1.06
N VAL A 46 -3.41 7.22 -0.32
CA VAL A 46 -4.13 6.01 -0.75
C VAL A 46 -5.12 5.55 0.35
N PRO A 47 -6.16 6.35 0.65
CA PRO A 47 -7.10 6.05 1.73
C PRO A 47 -7.88 4.74 1.50
N GLY A 48 -8.04 4.33 0.24
CA GLY A 48 -8.62 3.06 -0.15
C GLY A 48 -8.15 2.62 -1.53
N PHE A 49 -8.06 1.31 -1.72
CA PHE A 49 -7.70 0.66 -2.97
C PHE A 49 -8.23 -0.77 -2.98
N TYR A 50 -8.04 -1.47 -4.08
CA TYR A 50 -8.45 -2.85 -4.24
C TYR A 50 -7.23 -3.75 -4.45
N LEU A 51 -7.26 -4.92 -3.82
CA LEU A 51 -6.30 -5.99 -4.03
C LEU A 51 -7.00 -7.23 -4.58
N PRO A 52 -6.30 -8.06 -5.37
CA PRO A 52 -6.86 -9.34 -5.79
C PRO A 52 -7.06 -10.21 -4.55
N ALA A 53 -8.23 -10.83 -4.44
CA ALA A 53 -8.49 -11.87 -3.46
C ALA A 53 -7.70 -13.13 -3.82
N ASP A 54 -7.40 -13.96 -2.82
CA ASP A 54 -6.79 -15.28 -3.04
C ASP A 54 -7.74 -16.24 -3.79
N GLN A 55 -9.03 -15.93 -3.80
CA GLN A 55 -10.11 -16.72 -4.38
C GLN A 55 -10.62 -16.09 -5.67
N ARG A 56 -10.95 -16.97 -6.62
CA ARG A 56 -11.58 -16.62 -7.90
C ARG A 56 -13.09 -16.87 -7.80
N ASP A 57 -13.86 -16.16 -8.62
CA ASP A 57 -15.30 -16.41 -8.69
C ASP A 57 -15.63 -17.77 -9.34
N GLU A 58 -16.92 -18.08 -9.43
CA GLU A 58 -17.42 -19.31 -10.05
C GLU A 58 -17.02 -19.48 -11.53
N HIS A 59 -16.57 -18.41 -12.18
CA HIS A 59 -16.12 -18.39 -13.57
C HIS A 59 -14.58 -18.33 -13.70
N GLY A 60 -13.85 -18.36 -12.58
CA GLY A 60 -12.39 -18.33 -12.55
C GLY A 60 -11.78 -16.94 -12.76
N LEU A 61 -12.57 -15.87 -12.64
CA LEU A 61 -12.13 -14.47 -12.72
C LEU A 61 -11.58 -14.00 -11.37
N THR A 62 -10.65 -13.04 -11.43
CA THR A 62 -10.08 -12.40 -10.23
C THR A 62 -11.16 -11.61 -9.51
N VAL A 63 -11.40 -11.97 -8.24
CA VAL A 63 -12.22 -11.17 -7.34
C VAL A 63 -11.34 -10.06 -6.76
N TRP A 64 -11.86 -8.85 -6.70
CA TRP A 64 -11.18 -7.70 -6.13
C TRP A 64 -11.83 -7.30 -4.81
N GLU A 65 -11.01 -7.16 -3.78
CA GLU A 65 -11.46 -6.80 -2.44
C GLU A 65 -11.07 -5.37 -2.11
N PRO A 66 -12.01 -4.54 -1.61
CA PRO A 66 -11.66 -3.21 -1.11
C PRO A 66 -10.82 -3.33 0.16
N VAL A 67 -9.77 -2.54 0.23
CA VAL A 67 -8.85 -2.41 1.36
C VAL A 67 -8.82 -0.95 1.78
N THR A 68 -9.28 -0.68 3.01
CA THR A 68 -9.26 0.65 3.62
C THR A 68 -8.83 0.56 5.08
N ALA A 69 -8.43 1.70 5.65
CA ALA A 69 -8.03 1.77 7.06
C ALA A 69 -9.16 1.36 8.02
N GLU A 70 -10.42 1.61 7.65
CA GLU A 70 -11.61 1.28 8.44
C GLU A 70 -11.96 -0.21 8.39
N LEU A 71 -11.74 -0.87 7.24
CA LEU A 71 -12.02 -2.29 7.06
C LEU A 71 -10.91 -3.16 7.67
N ASP A 72 -9.65 -2.84 7.35
CA ASP A 72 -8.49 -3.58 7.84
C ASP A 72 -7.26 -2.66 7.84
N HIS A 73 -7.03 -2.01 8.98
CA HIS A 73 -5.91 -1.08 9.16
C HIS A 73 -4.55 -1.71 8.88
N GLY A 74 -4.35 -2.97 9.29
CA GLY A 74 -3.07 -3.65 9.13
C GLY A 74 -2.78 -3.97 7.67
N ARG A 75 -3.75 -4.59 6.99
CA ARG A 75 -3.65 -4.91 5.55
C ARG A 75 -3.53 -3.65 4.71
N TRP A 76 -4.29 -2.60 5.04
CA TRP A 76 -4.22 -1.30 4.37
C TRP A 76 -2.82 -0.68 4.48
N LEU A 77 -2.29 -0.56 5.70
CA LEU A 77 -1.00 0.08 5.92
C LEU A 77 0.15 -0.72 5.29
N ALA A 78 0.13 -2.05 5.43
CA ALA A 78 1.14 -2.92 4.82
C ALA A 78 1.13 -2.83 3.29
N ALA A 79 -0.05 -2.89 2.67
CA ALA A 79 -0.15 -2.81 1.22
C ALA A 79 0.21 -1.40 0.68
N ALA A 80 -0.09 -0.33 1.41
CA ALA A 80 0.30 1.04 1.06
C ALA A 80 1.84 1.22 0.95
N TYR A 81 2.62 0.39 1.64
CA TYR A 81 4.10 0.38 1.60
C TYR A 81 4.68 -0.86 0.91
N SER A 82 3.87 -1.57 0.12
CA SER A 82 4.36 -2.64 -0.74
C SER A 82 4.77 -2.10 -2.11
N ASP A 83 5.69 -2.79 -2.79
CA ASP A 83 6.01 -2.52 -4.20
C ASP A 83 5.02 -3.23 -5.14
N THR A 84 3.73 -3.14 -4.81
CA THR A 84 2.65 -3.68 -5.66
C THR A 84 1.83 -2.53 -6.23
N THR A 85 1.27 -2.75 -7.41
CA THR A 85 0.35 -1.77 -8.01
C THR A 85 -0.97 -1.80 -7.25
N LEU A 86 -1.34 -0.65 -6.67
CA LEU A 86 -2.62 -0.47 -6.01
C LEU A 86 -3.65 0.04 -7.02
N ILE A 87 -4.78 -0.65 -7.11
CA ILE A 87 -5.89 -0.23 -7.97
C ILE A 87 -6.80 0.67 -7.16
N THR A 88 -6.86 1.96 -7.48
CA THR A 88 -7.72 2.92 -6.76
C THR A 88 -9.08 3.13 -7.45
N GLN A 89 -9.23 2.73 -8.72
CA GLN A 89 -10.46 2.81 -9.51
C GLN A 89 -10.59 1.62 -10.46
N PHE A 90 -11.79 1.03 -10.55
CA PHE A 90 -12.19 0.04 -11.56
C PHE A 90 -13.20 0.68 -12.50
N ASP A 91 -12.81 0.81 -13.77
CA ASP A 91 -13.54 1.50 -14.85
C ASP A 91 -13.86 2.98 -14.59
N GLY A 92 -13.54 3.82 -15.56
CA GLY A 92 -13.66 5.28 -15.49
C GLY A 92 -15.10 5.82 -15.54
N GLU A 93 -16.05 5.19 -14.86
CA GLU A 93 -17.36 5.76 -14.62
C GLU A 93 -17.48 6.17 -13.15
N GLU A 94 -16.93 7.34 -12.82
CA GLU A 94 -17.38 8.10 -11.67
C GLU A 94 -18.73 8.75 -11.99
N SER A 95 -19.72 8.55 -11.11
CA SER A 95 -20.90 9.41 -10.96
C SER A 95 -20.83 10.16 -9.64
#